data_AF-A0AAX3KRZ1-F1
#
_entry.id   AF-A0AAX3KRZ1-F1
#
_cell.length_a   1.000
_cell.length_b   1.000
_cell.length_c   1.000
_cell.angle_alpha   90.00
_cell.angle_beta   90.00
_cell.angle_gamma   90.00
#
_symmetry.space_group_name_H-M   'P 1'
#
loop_
_entity.id
_entity.type
_entity.pdbx_description
1 polymer ?
#
loop_
_entity_poly.entity_id
_entity_poly.type
_entity_poly.pdbx_seq_one_letter_code
_entity_poly.pdbx_strand_id
1 'polypeptide(L)'
;MKTMMALLGALTLPTLTAQAAGIFTDKFDTALNRRVIEWRGAPSPDGIVFSVIASQFKTSAGNATTDFRTQLSTFGDKVRFHGCSASRWEMNGQLYLPLKGQYRMAGLDERYGEYFIGQPSRQDLEWVAMNTRVNYRLCRLRATLSAEDLQGLRWVLQAAESG
;
A
#
# COMPACT_ATOMS: atom_id res chain seq x y z
N MET A 1 -15.33 37.16 -54.39
CA MET A 1 -14.90 36.73 -53.04
C MET A 1 -15.01 35.22 -52.96
N LYS A 2 -13.88 34.50 -52.90
CA LYS A 2 -13.85 33.04 -52.70
C LYS A 2 -13.36 32.76 -51.29
N THR A 3 -14.12 31.94 -50.59
CA THR A 3 -14.12 31.68 -49.16
C THR A 3 -12.86 30.91 -48.73
N MET A 4 -12.28 31.32 -47.60
CA MET A 4 -11.17 30.67 -46.90
C MET A 4 -11.47 29.20 -46.59
N MET A 5 -10.49 28.33 -46.84
CA MET A 5 -10.47 26.95 -46.37
C MET A 5 -9.38 26.85 -45.29
N ALA A 6 -9.80 26.88 -44.02
CA ALA A 6 -8.92 26.66 -42.88
C ALA A 6 -8.93 25.17 -42.53
N LEU A 7 -7.79 24.50 -42.69
CA LEU A 7 -7.57 23.15 -42.19
C LEU A 7 -7.57 23.18 -40.65
N LEU A 8 -8.57 22.56 -40.02
CA LEU A 8 -8.48 22.18 -38.61
C LEU A 8 -7.57 20.96 -38.48
N GLY A 9 -6.35 21.18 -38.01
CA GLY A 9 -5.48 20.11 -37.51
C GLY A 9 -6.03 19.60 -36.17
N ALA A 10 -6.50 18.35 -36.16
CA ALA A 10 -6.93 17.68 -34.93
C ALA A 10 -5.70 17.33 -34.08
N LEU A 11 -5.51 18.07 -32.99
CA LEU A 11 -4.58 17.72 -31.91
C LEU A 11 -5.14 16.49 -31.17
N THR A 12 -4.59 15.31 -31.48
CA THR A 12 -4.78 14.10 -30.68
C THR A 12 -3.96 14.24 -29.39
N LEU A 13 -4.59 14.70 -28.32
CA LEU A 13 -4.00 14.65 -26.97
C LEU A 13 -3.87 13.17 -26.56
N PRO A 14 -2.67 12.71 -26.15
CA PRO A 14 -2.52 11.36 -25.61
C PRO A 14 -3.34 11.26 -24.32
N THR A 15 -4.27 10.31 -24.29
CA THR A 15 -5.02 9.95 -23.09
C THR A 15 -4.03 9.35 -22.09
N LEU A 16 -3.52 10.17 -21.18
CA LEU A 16 -2.92 9.71 -19.93
C LEU A 16 -3.98 8.87 -19.22
N THR A 17 -3.81 7.56 -19.22
CA THR A 17 -4.62 6.67 -18.39
C THR A 17 -4.36 7.05 -16.94
N ALA A 18 -5.30 7.78 -16.33
CA ALA A 18 -5.28 8.04 -14.91
C ALA A 18 -5.37 6.69 -14.20
N GLN A 19 -4.22 6.16 -13.77
CA GLN A 19 -4.19 5.01 -12.88
C GLN A 19 -4.90 5.46 -11.60
N ALA A 20 -5.95 4.74 -11.20
CA ALA A 20 -6.73 5.10 -10.01
C ALA A 20 -5.76 5.27 -8.84
N ALA A 21 -5.79 6.43 -8.19
CA ALA A 21 -4.97 6.67 -7.00
C ALA A 21 -5.44 5.76 -5.86
N GLY A 22 -4.55 5.44 -4.92
CA GLY A 22 -4.95 4.75 -3.69
C GLY A 22 -5.93 5.57 -2.84
N ILE A 23 -6.50 4.93 -1.82
CA ILE A 23 -7.50 5.50 -0.94
C ILE A 23 -6.86 5.75 0.43
N PHE A 24 -6.93 6.99 0.90
CA PHE A 24 -6.59 7.36 2.28
C PHE A 24 -7.88 7.42 3.11
N THR A 25 -7.86 6.80 4.29
CA THR A 25 -8.97 6.85 5.24
C THR A 25 -8.45 7.13 6.64
N ASP A 26 -9.20 7.93 7.40
CA ASP A 26 -8.97 8.21 8.80
C ASP A 26 -10.33 8.19 9.48
N LYS A 27 -10.56 7.19 10.34
CA LYS A 27 -11.86 6.95 10.96
C LYS A 27 -11.72 6.41 12.36
N PHE A 28 -12.74 6.65 13.17
CA PHE A 28 -12.90 5.95 14.44
C PHE A 28 -13.71 4.67 14.21
N ASP A 29 -13.12 3.51 14.51
CA ASP A 29 -13.80 2.23 14.51
C ASP A 29 -14.45 2.02 15.88
N THR A 30 -15.77 2.14 15.94
CA THR A 30 -16.56 2.02 17.17
C THR A 30 -16.63 0.59 17.69
N ALA A 31 -16.56 -0.42 16.80
CA ALA A 31 -16.60 -1.82 17.19
C ALA A 31 -15.28 -2.25 17.86
N LEU A 32 -14.16 -1.70 17.38
CA LEU A 32 -12.82 -1.99 17.91
C LEU A 32 -12.31 -0.93 18.90
N ASN A 33 -13.10 0.13 19.15
CA ASN A 33 -12.79 1.27 20.01
C ASN A 33 -11.39 1.86 19.74
N ARG A 34 -11.08 2.13 18.48
CA ARG A 34 -9.77 2.65 18.04
C ARG A 34 -9.90 3.59 16.86
N ARG A 35 -9.01 4.57 16.76
CA ARG A 35 -8.82 5.34 15.52
C ARG A 35 -7.97 4.49 14.56
N VAL A 36 -8.39 4.39 13.31
CA VAL A 36 -7.72 3.66 12.25
C VAL A 36 -7.43 4.62 11.12
N ILE A 37 -6.15 4.76 10.81
CA ILE A 37 -5.64 5.57 9.71
C ILE A 37 -5.03 4.60 8.71
N GLU A 38 -5.54 4.56 7.49
CA GLU A 38 -5.14 3.60 6.47
C GLU A 38 -4.89 4.29 5.14
N TRP A 39 -3.76 3.96 4.53
CA TRP A 39 -3.58 4.05 3.10
C TRP A 39 -3.75 2.67 2.48
N ARG A 40 -4.57 2.60 1.44
CA ARG A 40 -4.70 1.43 0.57
C ARG A 40 -4.36 1.83 -0.86
N GLY A 41 -3.22 1.35 -1.34
CA GLY A 41 -2.74 1.56 -2.69
C GLY A 41 -3.66 0.99 -3.75
N ALA A 42 -3.47 1.44 -4.98
CA ALA A 42 -4.08 0.82 -6.14
C ALA A 42 -3.40 -0.53 -6.45
N PRO A 43 -4.10 -1.47 -7.10
CA PRO A 43 -3.45 -2.69 -7.57
C PRO A 43 -2.30 -2.37 -8.53
N SER A 44 -1.13 -2.95 -8.27
CA SER A 44 -0.02 -2.98 -9.22
C SER A 44 -0.41 -3.75 -10.49
N PRO A 45 0.39 -3.71 -11.58
CA PRO A 45 0.15 -4.54 -12.76
C PRO A 45 0.04 -6.04 -12.45
N ASP A 46 0.71 -6.51 -11.40
CA ASP A 46 0.64 -7.89 -10.91
C ASP A 46 -0.53 -8.14 -9.95
N GLY A 47 -1.43 -7.16 -9.77
CA GLY A 47 -2.58 -7.23 -8.88
C GLY A 47 -2.21 -7.25 -7.38
N ILE A 48 -1.06 -6.65 -7.01
CA ILE A 48 -0.64 -6.52 -5.62
C ILE A 48 -1.08 -5.15 -5.10
N VAL A 49 -1.78 -5.12 -3.98
CA VAL A 49 -2.19 -3.91 -3.28
C VAL A 49 -1.33 -3.75 -2.03
N PHE A 50 -0.60 -2.65 -1.94
CA PHE A 50 0.10 -2.23 -0.73
C PHE A 50 -0.85 -1.47 0.18
N SER A 51 -0.86 -1.79 1.47
CA SER A 51 -1.53 -1.00 2.50
C SER A 51 -0.60 -0.73 3.67
N VAL A 52 -0.79 0.42 4.30
CA VAL A 52 -0.22 0.74 5.60
C VAL A 52 -1.32 1.28 6.51
N ILE A 53 -1.37 0.73 7.72
CA ILE A 53 -2.42 0.97 8.70
C ILE A 53 -1.76 1.39 10.01
N ALA A 54 -2.20 2.51 10.58
CA ALA A 54 -1.94 2.90 11.95
C ALA A 54 -3.23 2.72 12.78
N SER A 55 -3.14 1.99 13.89
CA SER A 55 -4.25 1.77 14.82
C SER A 55 -3.91 2.41 16.17
N GLN A 56 -4.66 3.45 16.54
CA GLN A 56 -4.46 4.16 17.80
C GLN A 56 -5.54 3.79 18.81
N PHE A 57 -5.12 3.29 19.98
CA PHE A 57 -6.03 2.81 21.02
C PHE A 57 -5.44 2.99 22.41
N LYS A 58 -6.27 2.87 23.44
CA LYS A 58 -5.81 2.81 24.83
C LYS A 58 -5.60 1.37 25.25
N THR A 59 -4.44 1.08 25.83
CA THR A 59 -4.16 -0.20 26.47
C THR A 59 -5.04 -0.40 27.71
N SER A 60 -5.08 -1.61 28.26
CA SER A 60 -5.76 -1.90 29.52
C SER A 60 -5.24 -1.05 30.69
N ALA A 61 -3.99 -0.60 30.63
CA ALA A 61 -3.39 0.31 31.61
C ALA A 61 -3.76 1.79 31.38
N GLY A 62 -4.60 2.10 30.37
CA GLY A 62 -5.02 3.46 30.03
C GLY A 62 -4.06 4.25 29.15
N ASN A 63 -2.86 3.72 28.88
CA ASN A 63 -1.86 4.38 28.02
C ASN A 63 -2.31 4.35 26.56
N ALA A 64 -2.21 5.50 25.89
CA ALA A 64 -2.37 5.58 24.44
C ALA A 64 -1.21 4.87 23.74
N THR A 65 -1.52 4.07 22.73
CA THR A 65 -0.54 3.37 21.89
C THR A 65 -0.96 3.45 20.43
N THR A 66 0.02 3.36 19.53
CA THR A 66 -0.19 3.26 18.08
C THR A 66 0.52 2.02 17.56
N ASP A 67 -0.23 1.10 16.98
CA ASP A 67 0.32 -0.06 16.29
C ASP A 67 0.34 0.20 14.78
N PHE A 68 1.46 -0.11 14.13
CA PHE A 68 1.59 -0.03 12.69
C PHE A 68 1.58 -1.41 12.05
N ARG A 69 0.94 -1.50 10.89
CA ARG A 69 0.90 -2.71 10.06
C ARG A 69 1.13 -2.32 8.60
N THR A 70 1.95 -3.10 7.91
CA THR A 70 2.03 -3.09 6.44
C THR A 70 1.46 -4.37 5.88
N GLN A 71 0.88 -4.29 4.69
CA GLN A 71 0.30 -5.43 4.01
C GLN A 71 0.55 -5.35 2.52
N LEU A 72 1.04 -6.45 1.93
CA LEU A 72 0.93 -6.69 0.49
C LEU A 72 -0.17 -7.72 0.30
N SER A 73 -1.18 -7.41 -0.50
CA SER A 73 -2.36 -8.26 -0.68
C SER A 73 -2.67 -8.53 -2.14
N THR A 74 -3.20 -9.70 -2.43
CA THR A 74 -3.77 -10.04 -3.73
C THR A 74 -5.05 -10.85 -3.56
N PHE A 75 -5.94 -10.76 -4.52
CA PHE A 75 -7.23 -11.45 -4.54
C PHE A 75 -7.43 -12.11 -5.89
N GLY A 76 -7.89 -13.35 -5.89
CA GLY A 76 -8.22 -14.05 -7.13
C GLY A 76 -8.71 -15.47 -6.91
N ASP A 77 -9.02 -16.16 -8.00
CA ASP A 77 -9.67 -17.48 -7.96
C ASP A 77 -8.65 -18.62 -7.76
N LYS A 78 -7.36 -18.29 -7.68
CA LYS A 78 -6.26 -19.23 -7.48
C LYS A 78 -5.26 -18.68 -6.49
N VAL A 79 -4.69 -19.58 -5.69
CA VAL A 79 -3.57 -19.29 -4.80
C VAL A 79 -2.29 -19.13 -5.64
N ARG A 80 -1.63 -17.98 -5.54
CA ARG A 80 -0.44 -17.62 -6.32
C ARG A 80 0.87 -17.82 -5.56
N PHE A 81 0.82 -17.73 -4.23
CA PHE A 81 2.01 -17.71 -3.37
C PHE A 81 2.04 -18.87 -2.38
N HIS A 82 1.39 -20.00 -2.72
CA HIS A 82 1.48 -21.21 -1.92
C HIS A 82 2.95 -21.63 -1.70
N GLY A 83 3.31 -21.98 -0.46
CA GLY A 83 4.69 -22.31 -0.08
C GLY A 83 5.61 -21.11 0.15
N CYS A 84 5.12 -19.88 -0.07
CA CYS A 84 5.85 -18.66 0.30
C CYS A 84 5.72 -18.41 1.81
N SER A 85 6.81 -18.37 2.56
CA SER A 85 6.74 -18.11 4.00
C SER A 85 6.64 -16.61 4.34
N ALA A 86 7.35 -15.77 3.59
CA ALA A 86 7.39 -14.34 3.87
C ALA A 86 7.80 -13.50 2.65
N SER A 87 7.41 -12.22 2.66
CA SER A 87 7.93 -11.21 1.76
C SER A 87 9.32 -10.75 2.20
N ARG A 88 10.11 -10.25 1.25
CA ARG A 88 11.40 -9.61 1.50
C ARG A 88 11.39 -8.20 0.94
N TRP A 89 12.08 -7.29 1.62
CA TRP A 89 12.09 -5.88 1.25
C TRP A 89 13.51 -5.38 1.05
N GLU A 90 13.67 -4.45 0.13
CA GLU A 90 14.95 -3.82 -0.18
C GLU A 90 14.77 -2.31 -0.28
N MET A 91 15.57 -1.57 0.49
CA MET A 91 15.63 -0.11 0.47
C MET A 91 16.90 0.29 -0.27
N ASN A 92 16.76 0.97 -1.42
CA ASN A 92 17.90 1.35 -2.28
C ASN A 92 18.86 0.17 -2.59
N GLY A 93 18.33 -1.03 -2.73
CA GLY A 93 19.08 -2.25 -3.04
C GLY A 93 19.65 -3.01 -1.83
N GLN A 94 19.47 -2.51 -0.60
CA GLN A 94 19.88 -3.18 0.63
C GLN A 94 18.70 -3.90 1.28
N LEU A 95 18.92 -5.15 1.71
CA LEU A 95 17.90 -5.94 2.41
C LEU A 95 17.44 -5.23 3.69
N TYR A 96 16.14 -5.11 3.86
CA TYR A 96 15.52 -4.50 5.04
C TYR A 96 14.54 -5.47 5.70
N LEU A 97 14.98 -6.04 6.82
CA LEU A 97 14.24 -7.08 7.54
C LEU A 97 13.01 -6.60 8.34
N PRO A 98 12.96 -5.37 8.89
CA PRO A 98 11.82 -4.93 9.69
C PRO A 98 10.46 -4.94 8.96
N LEU A 99 10.45 -4.83 7.63
CA LEU A 99 9.22 -4.93 6.83
C LEU A 99 8.84 -6.36 6.42
N LYS A 100 9.61 -7.38 6.81
CA LYS A 100 9.33 -8.78 6.45
C LYS A 100 7.87 -9.14 6.80
N GLY A 101 7.07 -9.40 5.77
CA GLY A 101 5.67 -9.72 5.92
C GLY A 101 5.45 -11.23 5.96
N GLN A 102 4.78 -11.75 6.98
CA GLN A 102 4.46 -13.17 7.07
C GLN A 102 3.29 -13.51 6.13
N TYR A 103 3.43 -14.60 5.38
CA TYR A 103 2.36 -15.05 4.50
C TYR A 103 1.15 -15.55 5.31
N ARG A 104 -0.03 -15.16 4.85
CA ARG A 104 -1.34 -15.61 5.33
C ARG A 104 -2.25 -15.78 4.13
N MET A 105 -3.15 -16.74 4.22
CA MET A 105 -4.18 -16.97 3.22
C MET A 105 -5.53 -17.04 3.93
N ALA A 106 -6.55 -16.43 3.34
CA ALA A 106 -7.94 -16.55 3.77
C ALA A 106 -8.78 -17.01 2.58
N GLY A 107 -9.66 -17.98 2.83
CA GLY A 107 -10.77 -18.27 1.91
C GLY A 107 -11.83 -17.17 2.05
N LEU A 108 -12.21 -16.57 0.93
CA LEU A 108 -13.24 -15.54 0.83
C LEU A 108 -14.28 -16.05 -0.17
N ASP A 109 -15.18 -16.91 0.31
CA ASP A 109 -16.12 -17.69 -0.51
C ASP A 109 -15.39 -18.46 -1.63
N GLU A 110 -15.63 -18.09 -2.89
CA GLU A 110 -15.01 -18.68 -4.09
C GLU A 110 -13.66 -18.04 -4.48
N ARG A 111 -13.16 -17.09 -3.68
CA ARG A 111 -11.90 -16.38 -3.94
C ARG A 111 -10.90 -16.59 -2.82
N TYR A 112 -9.62 -16.44 -3.16
CA TYR A 112 -8.52 -16.48 -2.21
C TYR A 112 -8.01 -15.06 -1.97
N GLY A 113 -7.94 -14.67 -0.70
CA GLY A 113 -7.17 -13.52 -0.25
C GLY A 113 -5.80 -14.00 0.22
N GLU A 114 -4.74 -13.49 -0.39
CA GLU A 114 -3.36 -13.76 0.01
C GLU A 114 -2.72 -12.49 0.53
N TYR A 115 -2.06 -12.60 1.69
CA TYR A 115 -1.55 -11.46 2.43
C TYR A 115 -0.12 -11.71 2.89
N PHE A 116 0.70 -10.67 2.85
CA PHE A 116 2.00 -10.63 3.52
C PHE A 116 1.98 -9.48 4.52
N ILE A 117 1.89 -9.81 5.80
CA ILE A 117 1.62 -8.85 6.86
C ILE A 117 2.88 -8.60 7.68
N GLY A 118 3.35 -7.35 7.72
CA GLY A 118 4.44 -6.88 8.55
C GLY A 118 3.93 -6.01 9.72
N GLN A 119 4.71 -5.95 10.79
CA GLN A 119 4.44 -5.11 11.97
C GLN A 119 5.66 -4.24 12.27
N PRO A 120 5.99 -3.29 11.38
CA PRO A 120 7.14 -2.40 11.57
C PRO A 120 6.89 -1.41 12.71
N SER A 121 7.97 -0.87 13.28
CA SER A 121 7.86 0.32 14.16
C SER A 121 7.58 1.58 13.34
N ARG A 122 7.22 2.67 14.02
CA ARG A 122 7.13 4.00 13.39
C ARG A 122 8.45 4.40 12.72
N GLN A 123 9.56 4.21 13.42
CA GLN A 123 10.91 4.54 12.92
C GLN A 123 11.23 3.76 11.63
N ASP A 124 10.85 2.49 11.58
CA ASP A 124 11.06 1.68 10.38
C ASP A 124 10.29 2.23 9.18
N LEU A 125 9.05 2.68 9.40
CA LEU A 125 8.21 3.29 8.37
C LEU A 125 8.71 4.68 7.94
N GLU A 126 9.21 5.49 8.86
CA GLU A 126 9.87 6.76 8.55
C GLU A 126 11.10 6.53 7.67
N TRP A 127 11.90 5.51 7.99
CA TRP A 127 13.01 5.09 7.13
C TRP A 127 12.53 4.72 5.72
N VAL A 128 11.48 3.89 5.59
CA VAL A 128 10.89 3.54 4.29
C VAL A 128 10.45 4.79 3.53
N ALA A 129 9.79 5.73 4.19
CA ALA A 129 9.23 6.95 3.60
C ALA A 129 10.30 7.91 3.04
N MET A 130 11.54 7.85 3.55
CA MET A 130 12.67 8.64 3.07
C MET A 130 13.37 8.04 1.84
N ASN A 131 13.10 6.78 1.50
CA ASN A 131 13.74 6.10 0.38
C ASN A 131 13.04 6.43 -0.94
N THR A 132 13.82 6.62 -2.00
CA THR A 132 13.29 6.84 -3.36
C THR A 132 12.96 5.54 -4.07
N ARG A 133 13.58 4.43 -3.66
CA ARG A 133 13.35 3.11 -4.24
C ARG A 133 13.14 2.06 -3.17
N VAL A 134 11.88 1.62 -3.04
CA VAL A 134 11.47 0.57 -2.13
C VAL A 134 10.99 -0.62 -2.95
N ASN A 135 11.75 -1.72 -2.92
CA ASN A 135 11.38 -2.94 -3.64
C ASN A 135 10.86 -3.98 -2.64
N TYR A 136 9.91 -4.79 -3.09
CA TYR A 136 9.48 -5.98 -2.38
C TYR A 136 9.60 -7.21 -3.28
N ARG A 137 9.75 -8.37 -2.64
CA ARG A 137 9.75 -9.67 -3.30
C ARG A 137 8.78 -10.61 -2.62
N LEU A 138 7.84 -11.13 -3.41
CA LEU A 138 6.89 -12.18 -3.05
C LEU A 138 7.30 -13.45 -3.78
N CYS A 139 8.09 -14.30 -3.12
CA CYS A 139 8.69 -15.47 -3.74
C CYS A 139 9.52 -15.12 -4.98
N ARG A 140 9.03 -15.42 -6.19
CA ARG A 140 9.70 -15.11 -7.45
C ARG A 140 9.29 -13.75 -8.04
N LEU A 141 8.19 -13.18 -7.57
CA LEU A 141 7.72 -11.88 -8.02
C LEU A 141 8.52 -10.78 -7.32
N ARG A 142 9.12 -9.87 -8.09
CA ARG A 142 9.79 -8.68 -7.58
C ARG A 142 9.11 -7.44 -8.17
N ALA A 143 8.79 -6.48 -7.32
CA ALA A 143 8.19 -5.23 -7.74
C ALA A 143 8.68 -4.07 -6.86
N THR A 144 8.36 -2.85 -7.29
CA THR A 144 8.69 -1.60 -6.60
C THR A 144 7.39 -0.99 -6.09
N LEU A 145 7.39 -0.41 -4.90
CA LEU A 145 6.29 0.46 -4.47
C LEU A 145 6.19 1.66 -5.41
N SER A 146 4.96 2.10 -5.68
CA SER A 146 4.74 3.29 -6.48
C SER A 146 5.07 4.56 -5.69
N ALA A 147 5.20 5.69 -6.39
CA ALA A 147 5.40 6.98 -5.73
C ALA A 147 4.19 7.36 -4.87
N GLU A 148 2.98 7.01 -5.33
CA GLU A 148 1.72 7.21 -4.62
C GLU A 148 1.67 6.38 -3.34
N ASP A 149 2.15 5.14 -3.35
CA ASP A 149 2.22 4.30 -2.15
C ASP A 149 3.18 4.88 -1.09
N LEU A 150 4.33 5.40 -1.53
CA LEU A 150 5.25 6.11 -0.64
C LEU A 150 4.64 7.40 -0.10
N GLN A 151 3.86 8.11 -0.92
CA GLN A 151 3.16 9.31 -0.46
C GLN A 151 2.04 8.98 0.52
N GLY A 152 1.28 7.92 0.26
CA GLY A 152 0.25 7.41 1.17
C GLY A 152 0.81 6.99 2.53
N LEU A 153 1.98 6.35 2.54
CA LEU A 153 2.72 6.06 3.76
C LEU A 153 3.04 7.33 4.57
N ARG A 154 3.52 8.38 3.89
CA ARG A 154 3.80 9.67 4.55
C ARG A 154 2.54 10.29 5.15
N TRP A 155 1.42 10.23 4.45
CA TRP A 155 0.14 10.72 4.99
C TRP A 155 -0.31 9.95 6.23
N VAL A 156 -0.16 8.62 6.25
CA VAL A 156 -0.49 7.81 7.44
C VAL A 156 0.42 8.19 8.61
N LEU A 157 1.73 8.31 8.39
CA LEU A 157 2.67 8.71 9.44
C LEU A 157 2.36 10.09 10.01
N GLN A 158 2.05 11.06 9.16
CA GLN A 158 1.69 12.42 9.54
C GLN A 158 0.38 12.45 10.35
N ALA A 159 -0.68 11.81 9.86
CA ALA A 159 -1.97 11.81 10.55
C ALA A 159 -1.91 11.06 11.91
N ALA A 160 -1.01 10.09 12.03
CA ALA A 160 -0.77 9.37 13.28
C ALA A 160 0.01 10.18 14.34
N GLU A 161 0.59 11.33 14.00
CA GLU A 161 1.20 12.25 14.99
C GLU A 161 0.15 13.02 15.80
N SER A 162 -1.02 13.26 15.20
CA SER A 162 -2.05 14.14 15.75
C SER A 162 -3.05 13.43 16.68
N GLY A 163 -2.72 12.23 17.19
CA GLY A 163 -3.62 11.38 17.98
C GLY A 163 -3.23 11.24 19.44
#